data_AF-A0A7I7M8F4-F1
#
_entry.id   AF-A0A7I7M8F4-F1
#
_cell.length_a   1.000
_cell.length_b   1.000
_cell.length_c   1.000
_cell.angle_alpha   90.00
_cell.angle_beta   90.00
_cell.angle_gamma   90.00
#
_symmetry.space_group_name_H-M   'P 1'
#
loop_
_entity.id
_entity.type
_entity.pdbx_description
1 polymer ?
#
loop_
_entity_poly.entity_id
_entity_poly.type
_entity_poly.pdbx_seq_one_letter_code
_entity_poly.pdbx_strand_id
1 'polypeptide(L)'
;MTFEDPTMKITIAFAAAAAFAAVGLVSAPSALADPEGDFLSVIGKGGITWPSEKTQQVIDTGRAVCQDWDNGASFEQEVADLTSVTDWSDYQAGYFIGAATGAFCPEYEAKVS
;
A
#
# COMPACT_ATOMS: atom_id res chain seq x y z
N MET A 1 -33.81 -29.39 56.69
CA MET A 1 -34.37 -30.27 55.64
C MET A 1 -34.97 -29.29 54.63
N THR A 2 -34.18 -28.78 53.65
CA THR A 2 -33.93 -29.37 52.30
C THR A 2 -35.26 -29.46 51.51
N PHE A 3 -35.39 -29.14 50.22
CA PHE A 3 -34.52 -29.30 49.03
C PHE A 3 -34.87 -28.21 47.95
N GLU A 4 -34.12 -27.89 46.87
CA GLU A 4 -32.68 -27.75 46.56
C GLU A 4 -32.53 -27.01 45.18
N ASP A 5 -31.32 -26.86 44.61
CA ASP A 5 -31.02 -26.40 43.21
C ASP A 5 -31.41 -27.50 42.16
N PRO A 6 -31.53 -27.31 40.80
CA PRO A 6 -30.99 -26.24 39.95
C PRO A 6 -31.92 -25.62 38.86
N THR A 7 -31.69 -24.36 38.49
CA THR A 7 -32.37 -23.70 37.34
C THR A 7 -31.38 -23.32 36.23
N MET A 8 -31.33 -24.12 35.15
CA MET A 8 -30.32 -24.00 34.09
C MET A 8 -30.92 -23.59 32.73
N LYS A 9 -30.49 -22.41 32.26
CA LYS A 9 -30.35 -21.98 30.85
C LYS A 9 -31.64 -21.89 30.00
N ILE A 10 -32.12 -20.65 29.92
CA ILE A 10 -33.22 -20.14 29.08
C ILE A 10 -32.95 -20.44 27.59
N THR A 11 -33.89 -21.12 26.94
CA THR A 11 -33.95 -21.24 25.47
C THR A 11 -35.40 -21.09 25.02
N ILE A 12 -35.77 -19.92 24.48
CA ILE A 12 -37.07 -19.70 23.83
C ILE A 12 -36.82 -18.87 22.57
N ALA A 13 -37.20 -19.42 21.42
CA ALA A 13 -37.31 -18.70 20.16
C ALA A 13 -38.80 -18.47 19.86
N PHE A 14 -39.19 -17.30 19.34
CA PHE A 14 -40.32 -17.16 18.41
C PHE A 14 -40.43 -15.75 17.77
N ALA A 15 -41.12 -15.73 16.62
CA ALA A 15 -41.73 -14.58 15.93
C ALA A 15 -40.82 -13.56 15.21
N ALA A 16 -41.30 -13.15 14.03
CA ALA A 16 -40.65 -12.19 13.13
C ALA A 16 -41.17 -10.76 13.33
N ALA A 17 -40.27 -9.78 13.24
CA ALA A 17 -40.57 -8.40 12.92
C ALA A 17 -39.32 -7.73 12.31
N ALA A 18 -39.51 -6.86 11.32
CA ALA A 18 -38.40 -6.19 10.64
C ALA A 18 -37.77 -5.10 11.52
N ALA A 19 -36.46 -5.18 11.71
CA ALA A 19 -35.62 -4.05 12.11
C ALA A 19 -34.26 -4.20 11.42
N PHE A 20 -33.98 -3.37 10.42
CA PHE A 20 -32.64 -3.22 9.86
C PHE A 20 -31.78 -2.52 10.93
N ALA A 21 -31.15 -3.31 11.80
CA ALA A 21 -30.21 -2.80 12.80
C ALA A 21 -28.97 -2.21 12.10
N ALA A 22 -28.67 -0.97 12.42
CA ALA A 22 -27.71 -0.17 11.68
C ALA A 22 -26.25 -0.64 11.84
N VAL A 23 -25.52 -0.52 10.74
CA VAL A 23 -24.12 -0.05 10.66
C VAL A 23 -23.24 -0.40 11.86
N GLY A 24 -22.67 -1.60 11.79
CA GLY A 24 -21.53 -2.04 12.60
C GLY A 24 -20.32 -2.36 11.71
N LEU A 25 -20.01 -1.52 10.72
CA LEU A 25 -18.69 -1.56 10.08
C LEU A 25 -17.68 -1.10 11.13
N VAL A 26 -17.17 -2.08 11.88
CA VAL A 26 -15.97 -1.91 12.70
C VAL A 26 -14.92 -1.33 11.78
N SER A 27 -14.56 -0.07 12.05
CA SER A 27 -13.38 0.55 11.45
C SER A 27 -12.19 -0.31 11.87
N ALA A 28 -11.77 -1.21 10.99
CA ALA A 28 -10.46 -1.81 11.09
C ALA A 28 -9.48 -0.65 11.28
N PRO A 29 -8.57 -0.70 12.26
CA PRO A 29 -7.57 0.32 12.39
C PRO A 29 -6.83 0.34 11.05
N SER A 30 -6.96 1.44 10.32
CA SER A 30 -6.08 1.73 9.21
C SER A 30 -4.70 1.81 9.83
N ALA A 31 -3.95 0.70 9.72
CA ALA A 31 -2.50 0.77 9.86
C ALA A 31 -2.10 1.90 8.92
N LEU A 32 -1.45 2.92 9.48
CA LEU A 32 -1.01 4.07 8.70
C LEU A 32 0.07 3.57 7.76
N ALA A 33 -0.35 3.07 6.60
CA ALA A 33 0.54 2.80 5.49
C ALA A 33 1.12 4.15 5.10
N ASP A 34 2.42 4.28 5.25
CA ASP A 34 3.19 5.46 4.87
C ASP A 34 3.99 5.09 3.61
N PRO A 35 3.32 4.89 2.45
CA PRO A 35 3.99 4.40 1.24
C PRO A 35 5.08 5.35 0.79
N GLU A 36 4.96 6.64 1.10
CA GLU A 36 5.98 7.66 0.84
C GLU A 36 7.26 7.40 1.67
N GLY A 37 7.15 7.20 2.99
CA GLY A 37 8.30 6.90 3.84
C GLY A 37 8.89 5.50 3.60
N ASP A 38 8.05 4.50 3.33
CA ASP A 38 8.51 3.15 2.96
C ASP A 38 9.26 3.18 1.61
N PHE A 39 8.72 3.86 0.60
CA PHE A 39 9.39 4.10 -0.69
C PHE A 39 10.76 4.74 -0.49
N LEU A 40 10.83 5.89 0.21
CA LEU A 40 12.07 6.60 0.50
C LEU A 40 13.08 5.72 1.26
N SER A 41 12.60 4.95 2.25
CA SER A 41 13.41 4.00 3.02
C SER A 41 13.96 2.86 2.17
N VAL A 42 13.20 2.40 1.18
CA VAL A 42 13.64 1.37 0.22
C VAL A 42 14.67 1.95 -0.74
N ILE A 43 14.39 3.04 -1.48
CA ILE A 43 15.35 3.59 -2.45
C ILE A 43 16.67 4.03 -1.81
N GLY A 44 16.64 4.49 -0.56
CA GLY A 44 17.85 4.76 0.23
C GLY A 44 18.73 3.52 0.46
N LYS A 45 18.13 2.34 0.68
CA LYS A 45 18.85 1.04 0.76
C LYS A 45 19.39 0.60 -0.60
N GLY A 46 18.75 1.03 -1.69
CA GLY A 46 19.24 0.87 -3.07
C GLY A 46 20.48 1.71 -3.40
N GLY A 47 20.98 2.53 -2.48
CA GLY A 47 22.12 3.42 -2.71
C GLY A 47 21.76 4.68 -3.50
N ILE A 48 20.47 5.02 -3.58
CA ILE A 48 20.00 6.29 -4.13
C ILE A 48 20.03 7.33 -3.01
N THR A 49 20.54 8.53 -3.30
CA THR A 49 20.59 9.64 -2.35
C THR A 49 20.07 10.91 -3.02
N TRP A 50 19.39 11.75 -2.24
CA TRP A 50 18.85 13.03 -2.64
C TRP A 50 18.99 14.02 -1.48
N PRO A 51 19.10 15.33 -1.75
CA PRO A 51 19.08 16.33 -0.70
C PRO A 51 17.64 16.50 -0.16
N SER A 52 17.50 16.80 1.13
CA SER A 52 16.21 16.74 1.82
C SER A 52 15.13 17.65 1.22
N GLU A 53 15.50 18.80 0.66
CA GLU A 53 14.59 19.72 -0.05
C GLU A 53 14.01 19.14 -1.35
N LYS A 54 14.57 18.03 -1.86
CA LYS A 54 14.08 17.30 -3.04
C LYS A 54 13.19 16.11 -2.70
N THR A 55 12.98 15.79 -1.42
CA THR A 55 12.18 14.62 -1.00
C THR A 55 10.80 14.58 -1.65
N GLN A 56 10.09 15.71 -1.71
CA GLN A 56 8.78 15.75 -2.38
C GLN A 56 8.88 15.46 -3.88
N GLN A 57 9.88 16.03 -4.58
CA GLN A 57 10.12 15.75 -5.99
C GLN A 57 10.42 14.26 -6.23
N VAL A 58 11.18 13.63 -5.33
CA VAL A 58 11.52 12.19 -5.41
C VAL A 58 10.26 11.33 -5.27
N ILE A 59 9.35 11.66 -4.35
CA ILE A 59 8.05 10.98 -4.22
C ILE A 59 7.19 11.21 -5.46
N ASP A 60 7.12 12.46 -5.96
CA ASP A 60 6.29 12.79 -7.13
C ASP A 60 6.81 12.11 -8.40
N THR A 61 8.12 11.94 -8.57
CA THR A 61 8.72 11.10 -9.61
C THR A 61 8.39 9.62 -9.40
N GLY A 62 8.39 9.11 -8.16
CA GLY A 62 7.91 7.75 -7.87
C GLY A 62 6.44 7.53 -8.26
N ARG A 63 5.58 8.55 -8.07
CA ARG A 63 4.20 8.53 -8.55
C ARG A 63 4.07 8.67 -10.08
N ALA A 64 5.06 9.25 -10.76
CA ALA A 64 5.06 9.37 -12.21
C ALA A 64 5.23 7.99 -12.89
N VAL A 65 6.10 7.12 -12.36
CA VAL A 65 6.27 5.72 -12.82
C VAL A 65 4.92 5.00 -13.01
N CYS A 66 3.98 5.21 -12.09
CA CYS A 66 2.63 4.62 -12.16
C CYS A 66 1.75 5.22 -13.28
N GLN A 67 1.94 6.49 -13.62
CA GLN A 67 1.30 7.14 -14.77
C GLN A 67 1.91 6.64 -16.07
N ASP A 68 3.21 6.43 -16.11
CA ASP A 68 3.91 5.91 -17.28
C ASP A 68 3.55 4.44 -17.55
N TRP A 69 3.30 3.65 -16.50
CA TRP A 69 2.66 2.33 -16.62
C TRP A 69 1.25 2.36 -17.22
N ASP A 70 0.41 3.31 -16.81
CA ASP A 70 -0.95 3.51 -17.34
C ASP A 70 -0.92 3.98 -18.81
N ASN A 71 0.04 4.84 -19.16
CA ASN A 71 0.35 5.25 -20.53
C ASN A 71 0.95 4.12 -21.40
N GLY A 72 1.29 2.97 -20.81
CA GLY A 72 1.82 1.81 -21.52
C GLY A 72 3.34 1.80 -21.74
N ALA A 73 4.11 2.57 -20.97
CA ALA A 73 5.57 2.56 -21.02
C ALA A 73 6.16 1.17 -20.72
N SER A 74 7.34 0.91 -21.28
CA SER A 74 8.15 -0.28 -20.98
C SER A 74 9.18 0.03 -19.90
N PHE A 75 9.58 -1.00 -19.15
CA PHE A 75 10.57 -0.86 -18.09
C PHE A 75 11.93 -0.32 -18.60
N GLU A 76 12.35 -0.76 -19.78
CA GLU A 76 13.59 -0.33 -20.43
C GLU A 76 13.56 1.17 -20.77
N GLN A 77 12.40 1.69 -21.15
CA GLN A 77 12.21 3.10 -21.48
C GLN A 77 12.18 3.97 -20.22
N GLU A 78 11.48 3.51 -19.17
CA GLU A 78 11.47 4.14 -17.85
C GLU A 78 12.89 4.27 -17.24
N VAL A 79 13.70 3.20 -17.37
CA VAL A 79 15.12 3.20 -16.96
C VAL A 79 15.94 4.20 -17.79
N ALA A 80 15.73 4.24 -19.12
CA ALA A 80 16.42 5.17 -20.00
C ALA A 80 16.05 6.64 -19.69
N ASP A 81 14.78 6.92 -19.41
CA ASP A 81 14.31 8.26 -19.08
C ASP A 81 14.90 8.75 -17.75
N LEU A 82 14.89 7.92 -16.68
CA LEU A 82 15.54 8.27 -15.41
C LEU A 82 17.07 8.45 -15.53
N THR A 83 17.77 7.56 -16.23
CA THR A 83 19.23 7.66 -16.43
C THR A 83 19.63 8.79 -17.39
N SER A 84 18.71 9.31 -18.21
CA SER A 84 18.97 10.49 -19.04
C SER A 84 18.97 11.82 -18.27
N VAL A 85 18.32 11.87 -17.10
CA VAL A 85 18.17 13.08 -16.27
C VAL A 85 18.83 12.99 -14.88
N THR A 86 19.48 11.86 -14.58
CA THR A 86 20.20 11.62 -13.31
C THR A 86 21.56 10.97 -13.56
N ASP A 87 22.51 11.14 -12.64
CA ASP A 87 23.77 10.40 -12.64
C ASP A 87 23.62 8.95 -12.09
N TRP A 88 22.43 8.36 -12.17
CA TRP A 88 22.15 7.01 -11.65
C TRP A 88 22.57 5.94 -12.65
N SER A 89 22.97 4.79 -12.13
CA SER A 89 23.14 3.57 -12.92
C SER A 89 21.79 2.93 -13.27
N ASP A 90 21.73 2.12 -14.32
CA ASP A 90 20.56 1.32 -14.71
C ASP A 90 19.99 0.50 -13.54
N TYR A 91 20.88 -0.02 -12.67
CA TYR A 91 20.50 -0.70 -11.44
C TYR A 91 19.76 0.21 -10.46
N GLN A 92 20.24 1.43 -10.23
CA GLN A 92 19.57 2.40 -9.36
C GLN A 92 18.23 2.86 -9.96
N ALA A 93 18.19 3.14 -11.26
CA ALA A 93 16.93 3.48 -11.93
C ALA A 93 15.91 2.34 -11.84
N GLY A 94 16.30 1.10 -12.17
CA GLY A 94 15.44 -0.08 -12.02
C GLY A 94 14.99 -0.32 -10.57
N TYR A 95 15.87 -0.11 -9.60
CA TYR A 95 15.54 -0.23 -8.17
C TYR A 95 14.54 0.85 -7.72
N PHE A 96 14.71 2.09 -8.20
CA PHE A 96 13.75 3.18 -7.98
C PHE A 96 12.38 2.84 -8.54
N ILE A 97 12.32 2.38 -9.80
CA ILE A 97 11.10 2.00 -10.52
C ILE A 97 10.37 0.85 -9.81
N GLY A 98 11.10 -0.19 -9.40
CA GLY A 98 10.53 -1.32 -8.65
C GLY A 98 9.97 -0.90 -7.29
N ALA A 99 10.72 -0.08 -6.54
CA ALA A 99 10.28 0.45 -5.25
C ALA A 99 9.04 1.36 -5.38
N ALA A 100 9.03 2.22 -6.40
CA ALA A 100 7.89 3.09 -6.71
C ALA A 100 6.65 2.28 -7.08
N THR A 101 6.82 1.26 -7.92
CA THR A 101 5.73 0.37 -8.37
C THR A 101 5.10 -0.36 -7.17
N GLY A 102 5.91 -1.03 -6.35
CA GLY A 102 5.39 -1.74 -5.16
C GLY A 102 4.77 -0.83 -4.09
N ALA A 103 5.21 0.43 -3.98
CA ALA A 103 4.70 1.38 -3.00
C ALA A 103 3.43 2.14 -3.46
N PHE A 104 3.33 2.51 -4.74
CA PHE A 104 2.31 3.42 -5.24
C PHE A 104 1.31 2.81 -6.23
N CYS A 105 1.67 1.73 -6.92
CA CYS A 105 0.79 1.04 -7.89
C CYS A 105 1.09 -0.47 -7.97
N PRO A 106 0.83 -1.23 -6.88
CA PRO A 106 1.17 -2.65 -6.79
C PRO A 106 0.48 -3.53 -7.85
N GLU A 107 -0.59 -3.06 -8.49
CA GLU A 107 -1.20 -3.69 -9.67
C GLU A 107 -0.22 -3.88 -10.84
N TYR A 108 0.87 -3.10 -10.88
CA TYR A 108 1.91 -3.15 -11.90
C TYR A 108 3.17 -3.92 -11.46
N GLU A 109 3.21 -4.57 -10.29
CA GLU A 109 4.39 -5.35 -9.84
C GLU A 109 4.88 -6.39 -10.87
N ALA A 110 3.97 -6.94 -11.68
CA ALA A 110 4.30 -7.88 -12.76
C ALA A 110 5.09 -7.26 -13.93
N LYS A 111 5.18 -5.92 -14.04
CA LYS A 111 6.06 -5.22 -15.00
C LYS A 111 7.52 -5.13 -14.53
N VAL A 112 7.77 -5.32 -13.23
CA VAL A 112 9.08 -5.12 -12.56
C VAL A 112 9.61 -6.41 -11.92
N SER A 113 9.01 -7.57 -12.26
CA SER A 113 9.32 -8.92 -11.73
C SER A 113 10.04 -9.82 -12.73
#